data_AF-A0A1A3DXX3-F1
#
_entry.id   AF-A0A1A3DXX3-F1
#
_cell.length_a   1.000
_cell.length_b   1.000
_cell.length_c   1.000
_cell.angle_alpha   90.00
_cell.angle_beta   90.00
_cell.angle_gamma   90.00
#
_symmetry.space_group_name_H-M   'P 1'
#
loop_
_entity.id
_entity.type
_entity.pdbx_description
1 polymer ?
#
loop_
_entity_poly.entity_id
_entity_poly.type
_entity_poly.pdbx_seq_one_letter_code
_entity_poly.pdbx_strand_id
1 'polypeptide(L)'
;MSATPNDRTPVNIDDDVAFLTEQIEGLKQLAQRDDVDDEEIYDLSIRWGTALAGRLPRLAHYNSLGELDDEDQQRFGSLCDQLRELSPLIERFDLTRPRLPGSTDDQVSGSRHARKRLARFLHK
;
A
#
# COMPACT_ATOMS: atom_id res chain seq x y z
N MET A 1 -26.88 -33.18 -7.17
CA MET A 1 -25.55 -32.94 -7.77
C MET A 1 -24.66 -32.48 -6.64
N SER A 2 -23.81 -33.35 -6.11
CA SER A 2 -22.93 -33.03 -4.98
C SER A 2 -21.70 -32.30 -5.53
N ALA A 3 -21.55 -31.02 -5.18
CA ALA A 3 -20.33 -30.29 -5.45
C ALA A 3 -19.20 -30.96 -4.65
N THR A 4 -18.19 -31.47 -5.36
CA THR A 4 -16.93 -31.91 -4.75
C THR A 4 -16.30 -30.71 -4.05
N PRO A 5 -15.84 -30.83 -2.80
CA PRO A 5 -15.09 -29.75 -2.16
C PRO A 5 -13.85 -29.51 -3.02
N ASN A 6 -13.72 -28.29 -3.51
CA ASN A 6 -12.64 -27.90 -4.38
C ASN A 6 -11.37 -27.96 -3.56
N ASP A 7 -10.50 -28.91 -3.87
CA ASP A 7 -9.19 -29.15 -3.24
C ASP A 7 -8.20 -28.05 -3.71
N ARG A 8 -8.61 -26.78 -3.58
CA ARG A 8 -7.78 -25.63 -3.95
C ARG A 8 -6.77 -25.42 -2.85
N THR A 9 -5.51 -25.68 -3.17
CA THR A 9 -4.39 -25.23 -2.34
C THR A 9 -4.54 -23.72 -2.09
N PRO A 10 -4.56 -23.27 -0.82
CA PRO A 10 -4.61 -21.85 -0.51
C PRO A 10 -3.48 -21.09 -1.21
N VAL A 11 -3.78 -19.89 -1.71
CA VAL A 11 -2.75 -19.04 -2.30
C VAL A 11 -1.80 -18.57 -1.20
N ASN A 12 -0.49 -18.70 -1.40
CA ASN A 12 0.47 -18.16 -0.45
C ASN A 12 0.61 -16.65 -0.65
N ILE A 13 0.39 -15.89 0.42
CA ILE A 13 0.51 -14.43 0.46
C ILE A 13 1.64 -13.91 1.37
N ASP A 14 2.41 -14.81 1.99
CA ASP A 14 3.39 -14.49 3.02
C ASP A 14 4.39 -13.42 2.56
N ASP A 15 4.92 -13.59 1.34
CA ASP A 15 5.88 -12.64 0.74
C ASP A 15 5.29 -11.24 0.54
N ASP A 16 4.00 -11.15 0.21
CA ASP A 16 3.35 -9.86 -0.03
C ASP A 16 3.05 -9.14 1.26
N VAL A 17 2.55 -9.88 2.24
CA VAL A 17 2.30 -9.37 3.59
C VAL A 17 3.62 -8.90 4.19
N ALA A 18 4.66 -9.73 4.15
CA ALA A 18 5.98 -9.39 4.67
C ALA A 18 6.55 -8.13 4.00
N PHE A 19 6.47 -8.02 2.67
CA PHE A 19 6.98 -6.85 1.95
C PHE A 19 6.21 -5.58 2.29
N LEU A 20 4.87 -5.64 2.37
CA LEU A 20 4.04 -4.48 2.73
C LEU A 20 4.27 -4.06 4.19
N THR A 21 4.39 -5.02 5.11
CA THR A 21 4.74 -4.77 6.50
C THR A 21 6.10 -4.11 6.63
N GLU A 22 7.11 -4.54 5.86
CA GLU A 22 8.43 -3.89 5.85
C GLU A 22 8.33 -2.41 5.43
N GLN A 23 7.52 -2.09 4.41
CA GLN A 23 7.37 -0.70 3.97
C GLN A 23 6.62 0.16 5.00
N ILE A 24 5.62 -0.43 5.68
CA ILE A 24 4.90 0.21 6.79
C ILE A 24 5.86 0.54 7.93
N GLU A 25 6.68 -0.42 8.34
CA GLU A 25 7.65 -0.21 9.41
C GLU A 25 8.74 0.78 9.01
N GLY A 26 9.21 0.73 7.76
CA GLY A 26 10.12 1.72 7.21
C GLY A 26 9.56 3.15 7.30
N LEU A 27 8.30 3.35 6.93
CA LEU A 27 7.62 4.64 7.05
C LEU A 27 7.49 5.10 8.52
N LYS A 28 7.10 4.20 9.43
CA LYS A 28 6.99 4.50 10.86
C LYS A 28 8.34 4.88 11.47
N GLN A 29 9.42 4.19 11.08
CA GLN A 29 10.77 4.48 11.54
C GLN A 29 11.27 5.82 11.00
N LEU A 30 11.01 6.12 9.73
CA LEU A 30 11.34 7.41 9.12
C LEU A 30 10.64 8.55 9.87
N ALA A 31 9.38 8.36 10.25
CA ALA A 31 8.59 9.36 10.97
C ALA A 31 9.10 9.70 12.38
N GLN A 32 9.85 8.79 13.02
CA GLN A 32 10.44 8.97 14.35
C GLN A 32 11.74 9.77 14.35
N ARG A 33 12.32 10.02 13.17
CA ARG A 33 13.58 10.73 13.02
C ARG A 33 13.34 12.22 12.82
N ASP A 34 14.13 13.03 13.51
CA ASP A 34 14.08 14.49 13.41
C ASP A 34 14.83 15.00 12.17
N ASP A 35 15.86 14.27 11.72
CA ASP A 35 16.65 14.57 10.53
C ASP A 35 16.61 13.37 9.58
N VAL A 36 15.98 13.60 8.43
CA VAL A 36 15.79 12.63 7.35
C VAL A 36 16.16 13.35 6.07
N ASP A 37 17.07 12.77 5.30
CA ASP A 37 17.47 13.36 4.04
C ASP A 37 16.48 13.04 2.90
N ASP A 38 16.56 13.83 1.83
CA ASP A 38 15.68 13.68 0.67
C ASP A 38 15.92 12.36 -0.08
N GLU A 39 17.11 11.74 0.05
CA GLU A 39 17.47 10.49 -0.62
C GLU A 39 16.75 9.31 0.04
N GLU A 40 16.71 9.27 1.38
CA GLU A 40 15.99 8.26 2.15
C GLU A 40 14.48 8.33 1.91
N ILE A 41 13.91 9.54 1.85
CA ILE A 41 12.50 9.74 1.50
C ILE A 41 12.23 9.25 0.07
N TYR A 42 13.13 9.55 -0.87
CA TYR A 42 13.00 9.14 -2.26
C TYR A 42 13.02 7.62 -2.42
N ASP A 43 13.98 6.94 -1.79
CA ASP A 43 14.10 5.49 -1.82
C ASP A 43 12.88 4.79 -1.20
N LEU A 44 12.39 5.30 -0.06
CA LEU A 44 11.14 4.81 0.51
C LEU A 44 9.97 5.02 -0.44
N SER A 45 9.88 6.19 -1.10
CA SER A 45 8.78 6.49 -2.02
C SER A 45 8.69 5.52 -3.20
N ILE A 46 9.83 5.09 -3.75
CA ILE A 46 9.89 4.11 -4.85
C ILE A 46 9.38 2.75 -4.36
N ARG A 47 9.90 2.27 -3.23
CA ARG A 47 9.50 0.97 -2.68
C ARG A 47 8.04 0.96 -2.27
N TRP A 48 7.58 2.04 -1.64
CA TRP A 48 6.19 2.27 -1.26
C TRP A 48 5.26 2.22 -2.47
N GLY A 49 5.57 2.99 -3.53
CA GLY A 49 4.80 2.98 -4.77
C GLY A 49 4.74 1.59 -5.43
N THR A 50 5.86 0.86 -5.43
CA THR A 50 5.93 -0.52 -5.95
C THR A 50 5.06 -1.47 -5.15
N ALA A 51 5.08 -1.37 -3.82
CA ALA A 51 4.25 -2.18 -2.93
C ALA A 51 2.75 -1.95 -3.21
N LEU A 52 2.35 -0.69 -3.34
CA LEU A 52 0.95 -0.30 -3.55
C LEU A 52 0.42 -0.57 -4.96
N ALA A 53 1.28 -0.57 -5.98
CA ALA A 53 0.88 -0.82 -7.36
C ALA A 53 0.87 -2.32 -7.72
N GLY A 54 1.68 -3.13 -7.02
CA GLY A 54 1.83 -4.56 -7.34
C GLY A 54 1.26 -5.49 -6.26
N ARG A 55 1.80 -5.41 -5.05
CA ARG A 55 1.54 -6.39 -3.98
C ARG A 55 0.15 -6.21 -3.38
N LEU A 56 -0.20 -4.98 -3.00
CA LEU A 56 -1.50 -4.67 -2.39
C LEU A 56 -2.71 -5.02 -3.29
N PRO A 57 -2.73 -4.68 -4.60
CA PRO A 57 -3.82 -5.05 -5.48
C PRO A 57 -3.94 -6.57 -5.68
N ARG A 58 -2.82 -7.30 -5.67
CA ARG A 58 -2.83 -8.76 -5.75
C ARG A 58 -3.47 -9.39 -4.50
N LEU A 59 -3.16 -8.90 -3.31
CA LEU A 59 -3.82 -9.34 -2.07
C LEU A 59 -5.33 -9.05 -2.10
N ALA A 60 -5.70 -7.84 -2.51
CA ALA A 60 -7.11 -7.45 -2.66
C ALA A 60 -7.84 -8.36 -3.67
N HIS A 61 -7.16 -8.77 -4.74
CA HIS A 61 -7.70 -9.70 -5.73
C HIS A 61 -8.00 -11.08 -5.11
N TYR A 62 -7.05 -11.70 -4.42
CA TYR A 62 -7.28 -13.00 -3.77
C TYR A 62 -8.39 -12.95 -2.71
N ASN A 63 -8.41 -11.88 -1.92
CA ASN A 63 -9.49 -11.64 -0.96
C ASN A 63 -10.86 -11.56 -1.65
N SER A 64 -10.94 -10.84 -2.79
CA SER A 64 -12.20 -10.70 -3.55
C SER A 64 -12.69 -12.00 -4.17
N LEU A 65 -11.79 -12.94 -4.46
CA LEU A 65 -12.10 -14.27 -4.98
C LEU A 65 -12.43 -15.29 -3.89
N GLY A 66 -12.26 -14.94 -2.61
CA GLY A 66 -12.39 -15.87 -1.49
C GLY A 66 -11.31 -16.95 -1.49
N GLU A 67 -10.12 -16.63 -2.02
CA GLU A 67 -8.99 -17.57 -2.11
C GLU A 67 -8.06 -17.51 -0.89
N LEU A 68 -8.27 -16.55 0.01
CA LEU A 68 -7.59 -16.47 1.30
C LEU A 68 -8.34 -17.31 2.33
N ASP A 69 -7.61 -18.06 3.14
CA ASP A 69 -8.17 -18.71 4.32
C ASP A 69 -8.48 -17.69 5.44
N ASP A 70 -9.10 -18.14 6.52
CA ASP A 70 -9.54 -17.27 7.60
C ASP A 70 -8.37 -16.49 8.25
N GLU A 71 -7.18 -17.12 8.35
CA GLU A 71 -6.01 -16.49 8.93
C GLU A 71 -5.46 -15.40 8.00
N ASP A 72 -5.31 -15.70 6.71
CA ASP A 72 -4.82 -14.77 5.72
C ASP A 72 -5.81 -13.63 5.45
N GLN A 73 -7.12 -13.87 5.53
CA GLN A 73 -8.12 -12.81 5.54
C GLN A 73 -7.93 -11.85 6.72
N GLN A 74 -7.68 -12.38 7.92
CA GLN A 74 -7.43 -11.56 9.11
C GLN A 74 -6.14 -10.74 8.98
N ARG A 75 -5.06 -11.36 8.49
CA ARG A 75 -3.78 -10.68 8.22
C ARG A 75 -3.96 -9.55 7.20
N PHE A 76 -4.67 -9.80 6.10
CA PHE A 76 -4.95 -8.79 5.09
C PHE A 76 -5.83 -7.64 5.63
N GLY A 77 -6.83 -7.96 6.46
CA GLY A 77 -7.65 -6.96 7.14
C GLY A 77 -6.81 -6.04 8.03
N SER A 78 -5.95 -6.63 8.88
CA SER A 78 -5.04 -5.88 9.75
C SER A 78 -4.07 -5.00 8.95
N LEU A 79 -3.56 -5.50 7.81
CA LEU A 79 -2.71 -4.72 6.92
C LEU A 79 -3.45 -3.49 6.38
N CYS A 80 -4.71 -3.66 5.96
CA CYS A 80 -5.53 -2.55 5.48
C CYS A 80 -5.77 -1.50 6.58
N ASP A 81 -6.03 -1.93 7.82
CA ASP A 81 -6.22 -1.01 8.96
C ASP A 81 -4.95 -0.21 9.24
N GLN A 82 -3.78 -0.87 9.29
CA GLN A 82 -2.49 -0.20 9.45
C GLN A 82 -2.24 0.82 8.33
N LEU A 83 -2.55 0.47 7.08
CA LEU A 83 -2.41 1.40 5.95
C LEU A 83 -3.33 2.62 6.07
N ARG A 84 -4.52 2.50 6.66
CA ARG A 84 -5.42 3.64 6.92
C ARG A 84 -4.83 4.56 7.98
N GLU A 85 -4.29 4.00 9.06
CA GLU A 85 -3.70 4.74 10.17
C GLU A 85 -2.49 5.59 9.75
N LEU A 86 -1.76 5.16 8.71
CA LEU A 86 -0.59 5.86 8.17
C LEU A 86 -0.92 7.10 7.32
N SER A 87 -2.21 7.41 7.09
CA SER A 87 -2.62 8.55 6.25
C SER A 87 -1.90 9.88 6.59
N PRO A 88 -1.73 10.28 7.87
CA PRO A 88 -0.99 11.50 8.20
C PRO A 88 0.50 11.44 7.83
N LEU A 89 1.13 10.27 7.92
CA LEU A 89 2.54 10.09 7.54
C LEU A 89 2.71 10.10 6.02
N ILE A 90 1.79 9.45 5.31
CA ILE A 90 1.74 9.46 3.84
C ILE A 90 1.62 10.91 3.33
N GLU A 91 0.81 11.74 3.99
CA GLU A 91 0.72 13.17 3.66
C GLU A 91 1.98 13.95 4.03
N ARG A 92 2.56 13.71 5.21
CA ARG A 92 3.80 14.37 5.68
C ARG A 92 4.96 14.17 4.71
N PHE A 93 5.10 12.97 4.15
CA PHE A 93 6.20 12.60 3.26
C PHE A 93 5.82 12.62 1.76
N ASP A 94 4.64 13.15 1.40
CA ASP A 94 4.13 13.21 0.01
C ASP A 94 4.15 11.86 -0.73
N LEU A 95 3.79 10.78 -0.02
CA LEU A 95 3.79 9.42 -0.55
C LEU A 95 2.49 9.08 -1.29
N THR A 96 2.56 8.04 -2.12
CA THR A 96 1.37 7.52 -2.83
C THR A 96 0.35 6.96 -1.83
N ARG A 97 -0.92 7.34 -1.97
CA ARG A 97 -2.00 6.81 -1.11
C ARG A 97 -2.42 5.39 -1.51
N PRO A 98 -2.63 4.48 -0.54
CA PRO A 98 -3.12 3.12 -0.81
C PRO A 98 -4.57 3.15 -1.31
N ARG A 99 -4.90 2.29 -2.29
CA ARG A 99 -6.28 2.04 -2.72
C ARG A 99 -6.80 0.81 -1.98
N LEU A 100 -7.55 1.04 -0.91
CA LEU A 100 -8.01 -0.02 -0.02
C LEU A 100 -9.43 -0.47 -0.36
N PRO A 101 -9.75 -1.77 -0.22
CA PRO A 101 -11.12 -2.26 -0.36
C PRO A 101 -12.07 -1.51 0.58
N GLY A 102 -13.24 -1.12 0.06
CA GLY A 102 -14.27 -0.40 0.83
C GLY A 102 -13.96 1.07 1.11
N SER A 103 -12.84 1.62 0.64
CA SER A 103 -12.59 3.05 0.68
C SER A 103 -13.39 3.73 -0.42
N THR A 104 -14.29 4.66 -0.08
CA THR A 104 -15.14 5.38 -1.05
C THR A 104 -14.38 6.41 -1.90
N ASP A 105 -13.05 6.42 -1.85
CA ASP A 105 -12.15 7.31 -2.60
C ASP A 105 -12.03 6.97 -4.10
N ASP A 106 -12.84 6.04 -4.61
CA ASP A 106 -12.88 5.59 -6.01
C ASP A 106 -13.37 6.65 -7.03
N GLN A 107 -13.39 7.94 -6.69
CA GLN A 107 -13.81 9.00 -7.62
C GLN A 107 -12.82 10.15 -7.87
N VAL A 108 -11.58 10.12 -7.35
CA VAL A 108 -10.59 11.17 -7.69
C VAL A 108 -9.24 10.58 -8.11
N SER A 109 -9.25 9.64 -9.05
CA SER A 109 -8.02 9.31 -9.80
C SER A 109 -8.15 9.70 -11.26
N GLY A 110 -7.97 11.00 -11.49
CA GLY A 110 -7.68 11.57 -12.79
C GLY A 110 -7.42 13.07 -12.63
N SER A 111 -6.24 13.54 -13.02
CA SER A 111 -5.99 14.96 -13.35
C SER A 111 -5.52 15.98 -12.28
N ARG A 112 -4.91 15.62 -11.13
CA ARG A 112 -4.28 16.66 -10.26
C ARG A 112 -2.78 16.60 -10.00
N HIS A 113 -2.08 15.50 -10.28
CA HIS A 113 -0.64 15.43 -9.99
C HIS A 113 0.30 15.92 -11.12
N ALA A 114 -0.24 16.33 -12.28
CA ALA A 114 0.56 16.82 -13.41
C ALA A 114 0.86 18.33 -13.42
N ARG A 115 0.50 19.12 -12.38
CA ARG A 115 0.63 20.60 -12.43
C ARG A 115 1.28 21.27 -11.23
N LYS A 116 2.27 20.67 -10.58
CA LYS A 116 3.10 21.40 -9.58
C LYS A 116 4.61 21.16 -9.62
N ARG A 117 5.17 20.54 -10.67
CA ARG A 117 6.63 20.34 -10.83
C ARG A 117 7.29 21.17 -11.93
N LEU A 118 6.85 22.41 -12.18
CA LEU A 118 7.52 23.31 -13.14
C LEU A 118 7.46 24.80 -12.78
N ALA A 119 7.53 25.13 -11.49
CA ALA A 119 7.57 26.54 -11.04
C ALA A 119 8.55 26.84 -9.90
N ARG A 120 9.63 26.06 -9.75
CA ARG A 120 10.71 26.36 -8.77
C ARG A 120 12.14 26.23 -9.33
N PHE A 121 12.32 26.39 -10.64
CA PHE A 121 13.66 26.39 -11.26
C PHE A 121 13.89 27.51 -12.29
N LEU A 122 13.29 28.69 -12.08
CA LEU A 122 13.79 29.91 -12.72
C LEU A 122 13.57 31.07 -11.77
N HIS A 123 14.58 31.37 -10.95
CA HIS A 123 14.92 32.72 -10.48
C HIS A 123 16.38 32.67 -10.06
N LYS A 124 17.27 32.92 -11.02
CA LYS A 124 18.59 33.47 -10.79
C LYS A 124 18.92 34.41 -11.94
#